data_AF-A0A4Q0SFQ9-F1
#
_entry.id   AF-A0A4Q0SFQ9-F1
#
_cell.length_a   1.000
_cell.length_b   1.000
_cell.length_c   1.000
_cell.angle_alpha   90.00
_cell.angle_beta   90.00
_cell.angle_gamma   90.00
#
_symmetry.space_group_name_H-M   'P 1'
#
loop_
_entity.id
_entity.type
_entity.pdbx_description
1 polymer ?
#
loop_
_entity_poly.entity_id
_entity_poly.type
_entity_poly.pdbx_seq_one_letter_code
_entity_poly.pdbx_strand_id
1 'polypeptide(L)'
;MRADLAQSYGQHRLPRYTSYPTSPHLSASVRELDYQAWLKSLGGQKSASIYVQVPFCRSMCWYFGCHTSVTKRDEPTAIYAAGLRTEAYLVAEAFGQLIPDDFPIEVQREELKNKRGEPVASAETEELAGEIAERLNEQAKIVGRLRKPAWPSL
;
A
#
# COMPACT_ATOMS: atom_id res chain seq x y z
N MET A 1 -8.42 -36.61 0.56
CA MET A 1 -8.41 -36.07 -0.83
C MET A 1 -9.16 -37.05 -1.72
N ARG A 2 -10.08 -36.58 -2.58
CA ARG A 2 -10.88 -37.44 -3.49
C ARG A 2 -10.03 -37.83 -4.70
N ALA A 3 -9.53 -39.06 -4.72
CA ALA A 3 -8.59 -39.55 -5.73
C ALA A 3 -9.21 -39.59 -7.14
N ASP A 4 -10.50 -39.91 -7.22
CA ASP A 4 -11.32 -39.90 -8.44
C ASP A 4 -11.37 -38.49 -9.09
N LEU A 5 -11.56 -37.45 -8.28
CA LEU A 5 -11.59 -36.07 -8.75
C LEU A 5 -10.18 -35.56 -9.12
N ALA A 6 -9.16 -35.93 -8.35
CA ALA A 6 -7.77 -35.58 -8.65
C ALA A 6 -7.31 -36.21 -9.98
N GLN A 7 -7.69 -37.46 -10.25
CA GLN A 7 -7.42 -38.12 -11.52
C GLN A 7 -8.17 -37.45 -12.68
N SER A 8 -9.43 -37.04 -12.47
CA SER A 8 -10.27 -36.43 -13.50
C SER A 8 -9.86 -34.99 -13.83
N TYR A 9 -9.44 -34.19 -12.83
CA TYR A 9 -9.24 -32.75 -12.98
C TYR A 9 -7.80 -32.26 -12.73
N GLY A 10 -6.92 -33.08 -12.19
CA GLY A 10 -5.59 -32.66 -11.73
C GLY A 10 -4.65 -32.17 -12.83
N GLN A 11 -4.88 -32.55 -14.08
CA GLN A 11 -4.10 -32.10 -15.24
C GLN A 11 -4.75 -30.93 -16.00
N HIS A 12 -5.96 -30.51 -15.60
CA HIS A 12 -6.66 -29.42 -16.28
C HIS A 12 -6.12 -28.06 -15.82
N ARG A 13 -5.96 -27.13 -16.77
CA ARG A 13 -5.71 -25.72 -16.47
C ARG A 13 -7.01 -25.07 -16.01
N LEU A 14 -7.30 -25.17 -14.72
CA LEU A 14 -8.47 -24.55 -14.13
C LEU A 14 -8.26 -23.03 -13.97
N PRO A 15 -9.31 -22.20 -14.14
CA PRO A 15 -9.21 -20.77 -13.91
C PRO A 15 -8.80 -20.48 -12.46
N ARG A 16 -7.86 -19.56 -12.28
CA ARG A 16 -7.57 -18.99 -10.97
C ARG A 16 -8.45 -17.77 -10.76
N TYR A 17 -9.48 -17.90 -9.93
CA TYR A 17 -10.36 -16.79 -9.59
C TYR A 17 -9.73 -15.97 -8.47
N THR A 18 -9.01 -14.91 -8.84
CA THR A 18 -8.42 -13.94 -7.90
C THR A 18 -9.37 -12.78 -7.58
N SER A 19 -10.42 -12.59 -8.39
CA SER A 19 -11.49 -11.60 -8.22
C SER A 19 -12.75 -12.03 -8.98
N TYR A 20 -13.89 -11.44 -8.63
CA TYR A 20 -15.12 -11.52 -9.43
C TYR A 20 -15.76 -10.13 -9.54
N PRO A 21 -16.02 -9.61 -10.76
CA PRO A 21 -15.65 -10.20 -12.04
C PRO A 21 -14.12 -10.30 -12.23
N THR A 22 -13.69 -11.20 -13.11
CA THR A 22 -12.26 -11.43 -13.38
C THR A 22 -11.67 -10.31 -14.24
N SER A 23 -10.34 -10.13 -14.19
CA SER A 23 -9.60 -9.08 -14.92
C SER A 23 -9.98 -8.89 -16.41
N PRO A 24 -10.28 -9.93 -17.21
CA PRO A 24 -10.73 -9.75 -18.60
C PRO A 24 -12.03 -8.94 -18.77
N HIS A 25 -12.81 -8.75 -17.70
CA HIS A 25 -14.01 -7.93 -17.71
C HIS A 25 -13.73 -6.45 -17.37
N LEU A 26 -12.49 -6.10 -17.01
CA LEU A 26 -12.08 -4.71 -16.85
C LEU A 26 -12.11 -4.02 -18.21
N SER A 27 -12.64 -2.79 -18.25
CA SER A 27 -12.71 -2.01 -19.47
C SER A 27 -12.42 -0.55 -19.20
N ALA A 28 -12.11 0.20 -20.27
CA ALA A 28 -11.89 1.64 -20.21
C ALA A 28 -13.18 2.46 -19.96
N SER A 29 -14.33 1.81 -19.74
CA SER A 29 -15.58 2.50 -19.41
C SER A 29 -15.54 3.16 -18.04
N VAL A 30 -14.77 2.61 -17.11
CA VAL A 30 -14.53 3.20 -15.78
C VAL A 30 -13.48 4.30 -15.93
N ARG A 31 -13.84 5.53 -15.58
CA ARG A 31 -12.97 6.70 -15.71
C ARG A 31 -12.73 7.37 -14.36
N GLU A 32 -11.94 8.44 -14.40
CA GLU A 32 -11.55 9.23 -13.23
C GLU A 32 -12.76 9.65 -12.36
N LEU A 33 -13.83 10.14 -12.99
CA LEU A 33 -15.01 10.61 -12.26
C LEU A 33 -15.75 9.49 -11.53
N ASP A 34 -15.81 8.29 -12.13
CA ASP A 34 -16.41 7.12 -11.49
C ASP A 34 -15.61 6.73 -10.25
N TYR A 35 -14.28 6.69 -10.38
CA TYR A 35 -13.37 6.38 -9.28
C TYR A 35 -13.46 7.39 -8.14
N GLN A 36 -13.44 8.69 -8.45
CA GLN A 36 -13.60 9.74 -7.44
C GLN A 36 -14.96 9.66 -6.72
N ALA A 37 -16.04 9.37 -7.44
CA ALA A 37 -17.36 9.19 -6.85
C ALA A 37 -17.40 8.00 -5.90
N TRP A 38 -16.77 6.88 -6.26
CA TRP A 38 -16.65 5.71 -5.38
C TRP A 38 -15.84 6.04 -4.13
N LEU A 39 -14.69 6.70 -4.24
CA LEU A 39 -13.89 7.12 -3.08
C LEU A 39 -14.70 8.00 -2.12
N LYS A 40 -15.43 8.99 -2.63
CA LYS A 40 -16.28 9.86 -1.81
C LYS A 40 -17.42 9.09 -1.14
N SER A 41 -17.98 8.08 -1.80
CA SER A 41 -19.05 7.25 -1.23
C SER A 41 -18.60 6.39 -0.03
N LEU A 42 -17.29 6.18 0.13
CA LEU A 42 -16.72 5.41 1.24
C LEU A 42 -16.58 6.21 2.54
N GLY A 43 -16.85 7.52 2.55
CA GLY A 43 -16.56 8.48 3.64
C GLY A 43 -17.16 8.23 5.03
N GLY A 44 -17.70 7.04 5.30
CA GLY A 44 -18.08 6.56 6.64
C GLY A 44 -17.45 5.21 7.05
N GLN A 45 -16.63 4.60 6.20
CA GLN A 45 -15.91 3.35 6.50
C GLN A 45 -14.70 3.64 7.39
N LYS A 46 -14.55 2.86 8.47
CA LYS A 46 -13.51 3.08 9.50
C LYS A 46 -12.16 2.41 9.19
N SER A 47 -12.09 1.59 8.14
CA SER A 47 -10.87 0.86 7.78
C SER A 47 -10.69 0.80 6.27
N ALA A 48 -9.43 0.97 5.84
CA ALA A 48 -9.01 0.81 4.47
C ALA A 48 -7.80 -0.12 4.42
N SER A 49 -7.76 -0.98 3.42
CA SER A 49 -6.58 -1.81 3.12
C SER A 49 -5.83 -1.17 1.96
N ILE A 50 -4.53 -0.95 2.12
CA ILE A 50 -3.69 -0.36 1.09
C ILE A 50 -2.85 -1.47 0.45
N TYR A 51 -2.91 -1.57 -0.87
CA TYR A 51 -2.04 -2.43 -1.66
C TYR A 51 -1.09 -1.55 -2.49
N VAL A 52 0.21 -1.76 -2.33
CA VAL A 52 1.24 -1.07 -3.11
C VAL A 52 2.00 -2.09 -3.94
N GLN A 53 1.92 -1.97 -5.26
CA GLN A 53 2.76 -2.75 -6.15
C GLN A 53 4.18 -2.18 -6.16
N VAL A 54 5.20 -3.04 -6.05
CA VAL A 54 6.61 -2.64 -6.27
C VAL A 54 7.12 -3.42 -7.47
N PRO A 55 7.13 -2.82 -8.68
CA PRO A 55 7.40 -3.55 -9.92
C PRO A 55 8.90 -3.61 -10.26
N PHE A 56 9.78 -3.67 -9.26
CA PHE A 56 11.24 -3.67 -9.48
C PHE A 56 11.94 -4.82 -8.77
N CYS A 57 12.89 -5.42 -9.47
CA CYS A 57 13.82 -6.39 -8.90
C CYS A 57 15.26 -6.08 -9.33
N ARG A 58 16.26 -6.37 -8.47
CA ARG A 58 17.68 -6.21 -8.83
C ARG A 58 18.19 -7.31 -9.76
N SER A 59 17.52 -8.45 -9.75
CA SER A 59 17.83 -9.62 -10.57
C SER A 59 16.54 -10.29 -11.04
N MET A 60 16.63 -11.05 -12.13
CA MET A 60 15.50 -11.80 -12.68
C MET A 60 15.26 -13.05 -11.84
N CYS A 61 14.03 -13.24 -11.37
CA CYS A 61 13.60 -14.52 -10.83
C CYS A 61 12.91 -15.34 -11.93
N TRP A 62 13.52 -16.46 -12.31
CA TRP A 62 12.99 -17.32 -13.38
C TRP A 62 11.73 -18.12 -13.01
N TYR A 63 11.38 -18.13 -11.73
CA TYR A 63 10.22 -18.87 -11.22
C TYR A 63 8.95 -18.00 -11.13
N PHE A 64 9.08 -16.70 -10.91
CA PHE A 64 7.94 -15.80 -10.70
C PHE A 64 7.55 -15.07 -11.98
N GLY A 65 6.34 -15.33 -12.47
CA GLY A 65 5.69 -14.57 -13.55
C GLY A 65 5.05 -13.26 -13.08
N CYS A 66 5.61 -12.60 -12.07
CA CYS A 66 5.08 -11.35 -11.54
C CYS A 66 5.25 -10.21 -12.55
N HIS A 67 4.35 -9.23 -12.52
CA HIS A 67 4.52 -7.99 -13.26
C HIS A 67 5.63 -7.14 -12.61
N THR A 68 6.87 -7.37 -13.06
CA THR A 68 8.07 -6.73 -12.52
C THR A 68 9.07 -6.41 -13.63
N SER A 69 9.89 -5.40 -13.40
CA SER A 69 10.99 -4.97 -14.26
C SER A 69 12.32 -5.13 -13.53
N VAL A 70 13.32 -5.70 -14.20
CA VAL A 70 14.67 -5.82 -13.61
C VAL A 70 15.45 -4.53 -13.84
N THR A 71 15.90 -3.88 -12.77
CA THR A 71 16.74 -2.67 -12.84
C THR A 71 17.86 -2.72 -11.81
N LYS A 72 19.07 -2.33 -12.23
CA LYS A 72 20.20 -2.07 -11.33
C LYS A 72 20.34 -0.60 -10.95
N ARG A 73 19.61 0.30 -11.64
CA ARG A 73 19.62 1.74 -11.39
C ARG A 73 18.56 2.10 -10.35
N ASP A 74 18.89 3.05 -9.49
CA ASP A 74 17.97 3.55 -8.45
C ASP A 74 16.99 4.60 -8.99
N GLU A 75 17.38 5.28 -10.06
CA GLU A 75 16.60 6.38 -10.66
C GLU A 75 15.17 5.97 -11.06
N PRO A 76 14.90 4.85 -11.76
CA PRO A 76 13.53 4.41 -12.05
C PRO A 76 12.69 4.17 -10.78
N THR A 77 13.30 3.60 -9.74
CA THR A 77 12.65 3.36 -8.45
C THR A 77 12.30 4.67 -7.75
N ALA A 78 13.20 5.66 -7.81
CA ALA A 78 12.99 6.98 -7.22
C ALA A 78 11.85 7.74 -7.93
N ILE A 79 11.81 7.70 -9.27
CA ILE A 79 10.73 8.28 -10.08
C ILE A 79 9.39 7.61 -9.75
N TYR A 80 9.36 6.28 -9.68
CA TYR A 80 8.16 5.53 -9.31
C TYR A 80 7.67 5.87 -7.90
N ALA A 81 8.57 5.95 -6.93
CA ALA A 81 8.22 6.35 -5.57
C ALA A 81 7.66 7.78 -5.50
N ALA A 82 8.15 8.70 -6.35
CA ALA A 82 7.58 10.04 -6.46
C ALA A 82 6.16 10.03 -7.07
N GLY A 83 5.93 9.19 -8.08
CA GLY A 83 4.61 8.95 -8.65
C GLY A 83 3.62 8.38 -7.63
N LEU A 84 4.03 7.34 -6.90
CA LEU A 84 3.22 6.73 -5.83
C LEU A 84 2.85 7.73 -4.73
N ARG A 85 3.79 8.58 -4.32
CA ARG A 85 3.47 9.67 -3.38
C ARG A 85 2.40 10.57 -3.98
N THR A 86 2.57 11.03 -5.22
CA THR A 86 1.57 11.88 -5.89
C THR A 86 0.19 11.25 -5.94
N GLU A 87 0.10 9.97 -6.31
CA GLU A 87 -1.15 9.22 -6.34
C GLU A 87 -1.79 9.12 -4.95
N ALA A 88 -1.01 8.77 -3.93
CA ALA A 88 -1.50 8.68 -2.55
C ALA A 88 -2.08 10.01 -2.04
N TYR A 89 -1.47 11.15 -2.43
CA TYR A 89 -1.99 12.48 -2.10
C TYR A 89 -3.36 12.70 -2.73
N LEU A 90 -3.51 12.40 -4.02
CA LEU A 90 -4.77 12.59 -4.75
C LEU A 90 -5.89 11.69 -4.23
N VAL A 91 -5.57 10.44 -3.90
CA VAL A 91 -6.54 9.50 -3.29
C VAL A 91 -6.96 9.97 -1.91
N ALA A 92 -6.03 10.43 -1.07
CA ALA A 92 -6.34 10.96 0.24
C ALA A 92 -7.21 12.23 0.17
N GLU A 93 -6.95 13.11 -0.79
CA GLU A 93 -7.78 14.31 -1.04
C GLU A 93 -9.22 13.93 -1.45
N ALA A 94 -9.38 12.91 -2.29
CA ALA A 94 -10.69 12.46 -2.76
C ALA A 94 -11.48 11.66 -1.70
N PHE A 95 -10.81 10.85 -0.88
CA PHE A 95 -11.42 10.03 0.17
C PHE A 95 -11.78 10.84 1.43
N GLY A 96 -11.03 11.90 1.71
CA GLY A 96 -11.03 12.57 3.01
C GLY A 96 -9.81 12.16 3.84
N GLN A 97 -9.37 13.02 4.76
CA GLN A 97 -8.11 12.86 5.47
C GLN A 97 -8.02 11.50 6.18
N LEU A 98 -7.18 10.61 5.64
CA LEU A 98 -6.88 9.32 6.25
C LEU A 98 -5.92 9.54 7.41
N ILE A 99 -6.44 9.43 8.64
CA ILE A 99 -5.61 9.41 9.84
C ILE A 99 -5.42 7.94 10.23
N PRO A 100 -4.18 7.42 10.22
CA PRO A 100 -3.91 6.07 10.71
C PRO A 100 -4.51 5.87 12.10
N ASP A 101 -5.34 4.83 12.27
CA ASP A 101 -6.05 4.58 13.52
C ASP A 101 -5.12 4.12 14.65
N ASP A 102 -3.86 3.83 14.36
CA ASP A 102 -2.89 3.32 15.34
C ASP A 102 -1.91 4.41 15.82
N PHE A 103 -2.11 5.68 15.46
CA PHE A 103 -1.27 6.81 15.89
C PHE A 103 -2.01 7.71 16.90
N PRO A 104 -1.30 8.41 17.82
CA PRO A 104 0.14 8.55 17.90
C PRO A 104 0.86 7.30 18.44
N ILE A 105 2.15 7.21 18.14
CA ILE A 105 3.06 6.28 18.78
C ILE A 105 3.58 6.93 20.05
N GLU A 106 3.42 6.24 21.18
CA GLU A 106 3.86 6.66 22.50
C GLU A 106 5.00 5.77 23.00
N VAL A 107 5.91 6.34 23.77
CA VAL A 107 7.04 5.62 24.35
C VAL A 107 6.72 5.23 25.79
N GLN A 108 6.92 3.96 26.10
CA GLN A 108 6.86 3.43 27.47
C GLN A 108 8.18 2.71 27.75
N ARG A 109 9.16 3.43 28.31
CA ARG A 109 10.55 2.98 28.47
C ARG A 109 11.18 2.66 27.11
N GLU A 110 11.54 1.40 26.88
CA GLU A 110 12.15 0.91 25.63
C GLU A 110 11.11 0.45 24.60
N GLU A 111 9.82 0.51 24.92
CA GLU A 111 8.73 0.06 24.03
C GLU A 111 8.03 1.23 23.33
N LEU A 112 7.75 1.05 22.04
CA LEU A 112 6.88 1.91 21.25
C LEU A 112 5.49 1.28 21.18
N LYS A 113 4.47 2.01 21.59
CA LYS A 113 3.07 1.54 21.60
C LYS A 113 2.19 2.43 20.75
N ASN A 114 1.19 1.83 20.13
CA ASN A 114 0.16 2.59 19.44
C ASN A 114 -0.82 3.24 20.43
N LYS A 115 -1.74 4.07 19.93
CA LYS A 115 -2.77 4.72 20.76
C LYS A 115 -3.71 3.75 21.52
N ARG A 116 -3.73 2.47 21.13
CA ARG A 116 -4.50 1.40 21.77
C ARG A 116 -3.69 0.68 22.86
N GLY A 117 -2.42 1.04 23.04
CA GLY A 117 -1.49 0.41 23.98
C GLY A 117 -0.85 -0.89 23.47
N GLU A 118 -1.02 -1.24 22.19
CA GLU A 118 -0.44 -2.43 21.58
C GLU A 118 1.03 -2.16 21.19
N PRO A 119 1.94 -3.11 21.40
CA PRO A 119 3.36 -2.93 21.08
C PRO A 119 3.57 -2.92 19.56
N VAL A 120 4.29 -1.90 19.08
CA VAL A 120 4.66 -1.72 17.67
C VAL A 120 6.12 -2.14 17.43
N ALA A 121 7.01 -1.74 18.33
CA ALA A 121 8.44 -2.04 18.28
C ALA A 121 9.10 -1.83 19.65
N SER A 122 10.37 -2.21 19.79
CA SER A 122 11.22 -1.86 20.93
C SER A 122 12.54 -1.28 20.45
N ALA A 123 13.19 -0.47 21.29
CA ALA A 123 14.50 0.12 21.05
C ALA A 123 15.47 -0.23 22.19
N GLU A 124 16.76 -0.07 21.95
CA GLU A 124 17.80 -0.35 22.95
C GLU A 124 17.81 0.66 24.11
N THR A 125 17.30 1.86 23.89
CA THR A 125 17.22 2.93 24.90
C THR A 125 15.90 3.69 24.77
N GLU A 126 15.46 4.29 25.87
CA GLU A 126 14.27 5.17 25.91
C GLU A 126 14.45 6.42 25.03
N GLU A 127 15.68 6.95 24.93
CA GLU A 127 16.01 8.08 24.06
C GLU A 127 15.83 7.71 22.57
N LEU A 128 16.32 6.54 22.16
CA LEU A 128 16.15 6.05 20.79
C LEU A 128 14.67 5.72 20.49
N ALA A 129 13.94 5.16 21.46
CA ALA A 129 12.50 4.97 21.32
C ALA A 129 11.77 6.32 21.11
N GLY A 130 12.20 7.37 21.82
CA GLY A 130 11.74 8.76 21.67
C GLY A 130 11.93 9.28 20.25
N GLU A 131 13.14 9.21 19.71
CA GLU A 131 13.45 9.66 18.34
C GLU A 131 12.66 8.89 17.28
N ILE A 132 12.52 7.57 17.43
CA ILE A 132 11.74 6.73 16.52
C ILE A 132 10.26 7.13 16.57
N ALA A 133 9.69 7.27 17.78
CA ALA A 133 8.29 7.66 17.96
C ALA A 133 8.02 9.05 17.36
N GLU A 134 8.91 10.02 17.59
CA GLU A 134 8.80 11.35 17.01
C GLU A 134 8.78 11.28 15.48
N ARG A 135 9.76 10.60 14.85
CA ARG A 135 9.83 10.47 13.39
C ARG A 135 8.60 9.76 12.81
N LEU A 136 8.10 8.71 13.47
CA LEU A 136 6.89 8.02 13.05
C LEU A 136 5.67 8.95 13.12
N ASN A 137 5.53 9.70 14.22
CA ASN A 137 4.43 10.65 14.41
C ASN A 137 4.52 11.83 13.42
N GLU A 138 5.71 12.32 13.11
CA GLU A 138 5.92 13.31 12.05
C GLU A 138 5.48 12.78 10.69
N GLN A 139 5.85 11.55 10.35
CA GLN A 139 5.43 10.91 9.10
C GLN A 139 3.91 10.74 9.03
N ALA A 140 3.25 10.36 10.12
CA ALA A 140 1.79 10.30 10.18
C ALA A 140 1.14 11.69 10.02
N LYS A 141 1.77 12.75 10.53
CA LYS A 141 1.33 14.14 10.31
C LYS A 141 1.60 14.62 8.87
N ILE A 142 2.65 14.12 8.22
CA ILE A 142 2.93 14.38 6.80
C ILE A 142 1.83 13.79 5.94
N VAL A 143 1.27 12.61 6.26
CA VAL A 143 0.04 12.07 5.63
C VAL A 143 -1.16 13.03 5.76
N GLY A 144 -1.23 13.82 6.84
CA GLY A 144 -2.22 14.89 6.99
C GLY A 144 -1.87 16.23 6.33
N ARG A 145 -0.62 16.42 5.87
CA ARG A 145 -0.11 17.67 5.25
C ARG A 145 0.44 17.43 3.84
N LEU A 146 -0.07 16.40 3.18
CA LEU A 146 0.27 16.05 1.81
C LEU A 146 -0.06 17.24 0.88
N ARG A 147 0.89 18.17 0.69
CA ARG A 147 0.83 19.29 -0.26
C ARG A 147 0.91 18.79 -1.71
N LYS A 148 0.02 19.28 -2.57
CA LYS A 148 0.01 19.00 -4.01
C LYS A 148 1.46 19.03 -4.57
N PRO A 149 1.98 17.91 -5.11
CA PRO A 149 3.34 17.88 -5.61
C PRO A 149 3.49 18.85 -6.77
N ALA A 150 4.50 19.71 -6.71
CA ALA A 150 4.89 20.55 -7.83
C ALA A 150 5.57 19.63 -8.86
N TRP A 151 4.90 19.41 -10.00
CA TRP A 151 5.57 18.83 -11.15
C TRP A 151 6.66 19.82 -11.61
N PRO A 152 7.88 19.37 -11.91
CA PRO A 152 8.72 20.10 -12.85
C PRO A 152 7.92 20.14 -14.17
N SER A 153 7.68 21.33 -14.70
CA SER A 153 7.16 21.49 -16.05
C SER A 153 8.04 20.69 -17.00
N LEU A 154 7.44 19.71 -17.69
CA LEU A 154 8.04 19.01 -18.83
C LEU A 154 8.30 20.00 -19.97
#